data_AF-A0AA40CVW5-F1
#
_entry.id   AF-A0AA40CVW5-F1
#
_cell.length_a   1.000
_cell.length_b   1.000
_cell.length_c   1.000
_cell.angle_alpha   90.00
_cell.angle_beta   90.00
_cell.angle_gamma   90.00
#
_symmetry.space_group_name_H-M   'P 1'
#
loop_
_entity.id
_entity.type
_entity.pdbx_description
1 polymer ?
#
loop_
_entity_poly.entity_id
_entity_poly.type
_entity_poly.pdbx_seq_one_letter_code
_entity_poly.pdbx_strand_id
1 'polypeptide(L)'
;MDSDATPSCAICGSPAPRGQECPCEAERLELAVKQAESRAMDARLREIRDWVITHARAHILQLFERLSSARRVAHTAYLSSLPFYSIYVQYGGQPPLHPTALHQLQAQIAEAHAELKRGVDADWRASVLRYPEILDYFYGLVDLHLPSERDPAVARPPFAQAGYADQGFEGGRRDKGAKKGRARPEALSAPMPPAEWPD
;
A
#
# COMPACT_ATOMS: atom_id res chain seq x y z
N MET A 1 -8.58 22.39 54.97
CA MET A 1 -8.67 21.12 54.22
C MET A 1 -9.60 21.41 53.05
N ASP A 2 -9.07 22.07 52.03
CA ASP A 2 -9.88 22.66 50.95
C ASP A 2 -10.33 21.57 49.98
N SER A 3 -11.49 20.99 50.27
CA SER A 3 -12.22 20.11 49.35
C SER A 3 -12.74 20.85 48.10
N ASP A 4 -12.60 22.17 48.06
CA ASP A 4 -13.15 23.08 47.03
C ASP A 4 -12.24 23.27 45.80
N ALA A 5 -11.04 22.67 45.82
CA ALA A 5 -10.09 22.73 44.70
C ALA A 5 -10.19 21.53 43.74
N THR A 6 -11.19 20.65 43.91
CA THR A 6 -11.38 19.51 42.99
C THR A 6 -12.07 20.00 41.72
N PRO A 7 -11.50 19.79 40.52
CA PRO A 7 -12.13 20.25 39.29
C PRO A 7 -13.46 19.53 39.04
N SER A 8 -14.44 20.27 38.53
CA SER A 8 -15.63 19.68 37.93
C SER A 8 -15.31 19.10 36.56
N CYS A 9 -16.01 18.04 36.18
CA CYS A 9 -15.93 17.47 34.84
C CYS A 9 -16.21 18.53 33.78
N ALA A 10 -15.31 18.71 32.82
CA ALA A 10 -15.44 19.70 31.75
C ALA A 10 -16.60 19.40 30.78
N ILE A 11 -17.18 18.20 30.85
CA ILE A 11 -18.19 17.71 29.91
C ILE A 11 -19.59 17.77 30.50
N CYS A 12 -19.78 17.32 31.73
CA CYS A 12 -21.09 17.28 32.39
C CYS A 12 -21.21 18.26 33.58
N GLY A 13 -20.12 18.94 33.97
CA GLY A 13 -20.11 19.92 35.06
C GLY A 13 -20.22 19.33 36.47
N SER A 14 -20.32 18.00 36.61
CA SER A 14 -20.40 17.34 37.92
C SER A 14 -19.04 17.36 38.62
N PRO A 15 -18.99 17.56 39.94
CA PRO A 15 -17.73 17.50 40.68
C PRO A 15 -17.10 16.12 40.51
N ALA A 16 -15.81 16.06 40.16
CA ALA A 16 -15.13 14.78 40.00
C ALA A 16 -15.17 14.03 41.35
N PRO A 17 -15.57 12.74 41.38
CA PRO A 17 -15.39 11.92 42.57
C PRO A 17 -13.91 11.93 42.92
N ARG A 18 -13.56 12.29 44.16
CA ARG A 18 -12.15 12.50 44.58
C ARG A 18 -11.26 11.36 44.09
N GLY A 19 -10.30 11.68 43.24
CA GLY A 19 -9.29 10.73 42.75
C GLY A 19 -9.75 9.78 41.65
N GLN A 20 -10.93 9.96 41.06
CA GLN A 20 -11.43 9.13 39.96
C GLN A 20 -11.86 9.98 38.76
N GLU A 21 -11.43 9.55 37.57
CA GLU A 21 -11.78 10.20 36.30
C GLU A 21 -13.29 10.07 36.03
N CYS A 22 -13.90 11.15 35.55
CA CYS A 22 -15.30 11.13 35.14
C CYS A 22 -15.45 10.32 33.83
N PRO A 23 -16.43 9.41 33.71
CA PRO A 23 -16.63 8.64 32.48
C PRO A 23 -16.75 9.49 31.21
N CYS A 24 -17.36 10.68 31.31
CA CYS A 24 -17.52 11.59 30.18
C CYS A 24 -16.19 12.15 29.64
N GLU A 25 -15.21 12.37 30.52
CA GLU A 25 -13.87 12.85 30.12
C GLU A 25 -13.03 11.72 29.55
N ALA A 26 -13.11 10.53 30.16
CA ALA A 26 -12.46 9.33 29.65
C ALA A 26 -12.94 9.01 28.22
N GLU A 27 -14.25 9.01 27.98
CA GLU A 27 -14.82 8.78 26.64
C GLU A 27 -14.34 9.83 25.62
N ARG A 28 -14.29 11.11 26.02
CA ARG A 28 -13.77 12.16 25.12
C ARG A 28 -12.28 12.02 24.85
N LEU A 29 -11.49 11.61 25.83
CA LEU A 29 -10.07 11.33 25.63
C LEU A 29 -9.89 10.19 24.64
N GLU A 30 -10.64 9.09 24.78
CA GLU A 30 -10.60 7.97 23.83
C GLU A 30 -10.93 8.42 22.40
N LEU A 31 -11.95 9.26 22.23
CA LEU A 31 -12.29 9.82 20.92
C LEU A 31 -11.16 10.69 20.35
N ALA A 32 -10.57 11.55 21.20
CA ALA A 32 -9.45 12.41 20.80
C ALA A 32 -8.23 11.60 20.38
N VAL A 33 -7.93 10.49 21.09
CA VAL A 33 -6.86 9.55 20.72
C VAL A 33 -7.16 8.92 19.36
N LYS A 34 -8.36 8.37 19.13
CA LYS A 34 -8.73 7.78 17.83
C LYS A 34 -8.58 8.77 16.67
N GLN A 35 -8.97 10.01 16.88
CA GLN A 35 -8.81 11.07 15.88
C GLN A 35 -7.34 11.44 15.63
N ALA A 36 -6.53 11.51 16.69
CA ALA A 36 -5.10 11.77 16.58
C ALA A 36 -4.36 10.62 15.88
N GLU A 37 -4.70 9.37 16.22
CA GLU A 37 -4.18 8.15 15.61
C GLU A 37 -4.46 8.15 14.11
N SER A 38 -5.72 8.37 13.69
CA SER A 38 -6.07 8.43 12.27
C SER A 38 -5.22 9.48 11.52
N ARG A 39 -5.08 10.69 12.07
CA ARG A 39 -4.27 11.75 11.43
C ARG A 39 -2.78 11.39 11.35
N ALA A 40 -2.23 10.76 12.37
CA ALA A 40 -0.80 10.47 12.46
C ALA A 40 -0.41 9.18 11.73
N MET A 41 -1.25 8.15 11.78
CA MET A 41 -0.90 6.77 11.39
C MET A 41 -1.54 6.31 10.09
N ASP A 42 -2.71 6.82 9.68
CA ASP A 42 -3.41 6.29 8.49
C ASP A 42 -2.59 6.43 7.20
N ALA A 43 -1.87 7.54 7.04
CA ALA A 43 -0.99 7.73 5.89
C ALA A 43 0.18 6.74 5.91
N ARG A 44 0.77 6.49 7.09
CA ARG A 44 1.90 5.57 7.27
C ARG A 44 1.49 4.13 7.07
N LEU A 45 0.37 3.71 7.64
CA LEU A 45 -0.17 2.36 7.46
C LEU A 45 -0.53 2.07 6.01
N ARG A 46 -1.03 3.07 5.27
CA ARG A 46 -1.26 2.93 3.81
C ARG A 46 0.04 2.72 3.05
N GLU A 47 1.05 3.56 3.30
CA GLU A 47 2.38 3.44 2.69
C GLU A 47 3.02 2.07 2.96
N ILE A 48 2.97 1.62 4.22
CA ILE A 48 3.44 0.29 4.62
C ILE A 48 2.67 -0.81 3.87
N ARG A 49 1.34 -0.75 3.84
CA ARG A 49 0.51 -1.75 3.18
C ARG A 49 0.83 -1.84 1.69
N ASP A 50 0.95 -0.72 1.01
CA ASP A 50 1.27 -0.67 -0.41
C ASP A 50 2.66 -1.25 -0.70
N TRP A 51 3.63 -0.93 0.15
CA TRP A 51 4.96 -1.51 0.10
C TRP A 51 4.92 -3.04 0.28
N VAL A 52 4.25 -3.54 1.33
CA VAL A 52 4.13 -4.98 1.61
C VAL A 52 3.44 -5.71 0.44
N ILE A 53 2.32 -5.18 -0.05
CA ILE A 53 1.58 -5.78 -1.19
C ILE A 53 2.47 -5.88 -2.42
N THR A 54 3.23 -4.83 -2.72
CA THR A 54 4.11 -4.80 -3.89
C THR A 54 5.18 -5.89 -3.81
N HIS A 55 5.84 -6.02 -2.66
CA HIS A 55 6.91 -6.99 -2.45
C HIS A 55 6.39 -8.43 -2.35
N ALA A 56 5.26 -8.65 -1.67
CA ALA A 56 4.62 -9.95 -1.59
C ALA A 56 4.20 -10.46 -2.98
N ARG A 57 3.57 -9.60 -3.80
CA ARG A 57 3.20 -9.95 -5.18
C ARG A 57 4.42 -10.32 -6.03
N ALA A 58 5.48 -9.52 -5.96
CA ALA A 58 6.71 -9.80 -6.69
C ALA A 58 7.30 -11.17 -6.30
N HIS A 59 7.37 -11.48 -5.00
CA HIS A 59 7.87 -12.75 -4.52
C HIS A 59 7.02 -13.95 -4.96
N ILE A 60 5.69 -13.81 -4.92
CA ILE A 60 4.76 -14.86 -5.39
C ILE A 60 4.93 -15.13 -6.88
N LEU A 61 5.07 -14.09 -7.70
CA LEU A 61 5.30 -14.25 -9.14
C LEU A 61 6.63 -14.93 -9.43
N GLN A 62 7.70 -14.57 -8.70
CA GLN A 62 9.00 -15.24 -8.84
C GLN A 62 8.93 -16.72 -8.45
N LEU A 63 8.23 -17.04 -7.36
CA LEU A 63 8.04 -18.42 -6.94
C LEU A 63 7.25 -19.21 -7.99
N PHE A 64 6.16 -18.65 -8.50
CA PHE A 64 5.35 -19.28 -9.54
C PHE A 64 6.16 -19.53 -10.81
N GLU A 65 6.98 -18.57 -11.24
CA GLU A 65 7.84 -18.76 -12.41
C GLU A 65 8.86 -19.89 -12.16
N ARG A 66 9.45 -19.95 -10.96
CA ARG A 66 10.35 -21.04 -10.58
C ARG A 66 9.66 -22.41 -10.64
N LEU A 67 8.43 -22.52 -10.17
CA LEU A 67 7.68 -23.79 -10.18
C LEU A 67 7.22 -24.18 -11.60
N SER A 68 6.67 -23.22 -12.35
CA SER A 68 6.03 -23.50 -13.64
C SER A 68 7.00 -23.58 -14.81
N SER A 69 8.19 -22.95 -14.73
CA SER A 69 9.18 -22.91 -15.83
C SER A 69 9.59 -24.30 -16.32
N ALA A 70 9.96 -25.22 -15.42
CA ALA A 70 10.36 -26.57 -15.78
C ALA A 70 9.24 -27.33 -16.51
N ARG A 71 7.98 -27.14 -16.09
CA ARG A 71 6.81 -27.77 -16.69
C ARG A 71 6.54 -27.22 -18.10
N ARG A 72 6.67 -25.90 -18.29
CA ARG A 72 6.54 -25.27 -19.62
C ARG A 72 7.61 -25.79 -20.59
N VAL A 73 8.85 -25.91 -20.14
CA VAL A 73 9.95 -26.47 -20.94
C VAL A 73 9.67 -27.93 -21.30
N ALA A 74 9.28 -28.76 -20.33
CA ALA A 74 8.94 -30.16 -20.58
C ALA A 74 7.77 -30.32 -21.55
N HIS A 75 6.74 -29.49 -21.44
CA HIS A 75 5.61 -29.49 -22.37
C HIS A 75 6.03 -29.13 -23.80
N THR A 76 6.85 -28.09 -23.99
CA THR A 76 7.38 -27.73 -25.32
C THR A 76 8.23 -28.84 -25.92
N ALA A 77 9.08 -29.49 -25.11
CA ALA A 77 9.88 -30.63 -25.54
C ALA A 77 8.99 -31.81 -25.94
N TYR A 78 7.95 -32.11 -25.16
CA TYR A 78 6.98 -33.16 -25.45
C TYR A 78 6.26 -32.91 -26.79
N LEU A 79 5.70 -31.72 -27.00
CA LEU A 79 5.04 -31.38 -28.25
C LEU A 79 5.98 -31.52 -29.45
N SER A 80 7.21 -31.06 -29.32
CA SER A 80 8.24 -31.20 -30.36
C SER A 80 8.59 -32.66 -30.68
N SER A 81 8.37 -33.58 -29.74
CA SER A 81 8.59 -35.01 -29.94
C SER A 81 7.40 -35.74 -30.59
N LEU A 82 6.22 -35.11 -30.66
CA LEU A 82 5.04 -35.74 -31.25
C LEU A 82 5.22 -35.97 -32.76
N PRO A 83 4.74 -37.11 -33.29
CA PRO A 83 4.75 -37.37 -34.72
C PRO A 83 4.03 -36.27 -35.50
N PHE A 84 4.64 -35.82 -36.60
CA PHE A 84 4.08 -34.79 -37.50
C PHE A 84 3.86 -33.40 -36.88
N TYR A 85 4.29 -33.15 -35.63
CA TYR A 85 4.10 -31.85 -34.98
C TYR A 85 4.83 -30.71 -35.70
N SER A 86 6.05 -30.95 -36.17
CA SER A 86 6.80 -29.95 -36.97
C SER A 86 6.04 -29.52 -38.23
N ILE A 87 5.44 -30.48 -38.94
CA ILE A 87 4.60 -30.22 -40.13
C ILE A 87 3.33 -29.49 -39.71
N TYR A 88 2.69 -29.90 -38.61
CA TYR A 88 1.49 -29.26 -38.09
C TYR A 88 1.71 -27.76 -37.82
N VAL A 89 2.82 -27.39 -37.18
CA VAL A 89 3.16 -25.98 -36.91
C VAL A 89 3.52 -25.23 -38.20
N GLN A 90 4.29 -25.85 -39.10
CA GLN A 90 4.67 -25.25 -40.38
C GLN A 90 3.47 -24.82 -41.23
N TYR A 91 2.38 -25.59 -41.18
CA TYR A 91 1.14 -25.34 -41.93
C TYR A 91 0.05 -24.64 -41.11
N GLY A 92 0.41 -23.98 -40.00
CA GLY A 92 -0.54 -23.20 -39.20
C GLY A 92 -1.69 -24.04 -38.62
N GLY A 93 -1.46 -25.32 -38.33
CA GLY A 93 -2.45 -26.25 -37.81
C GLY A 93 -3.33 -26.95 -38.85
N GLN A 94 -3.11 -26.70 -40.14
CA GLN A 94 -3.80 -27.36 -41.26
C GLN A 94 -2.80 -28.07 -42.20
N PRO A 95 -2.05 -29.07 -41.70
CA PRO A 95 -1.09 -29.77 -42.54
C PRO A 95 -1.79 -30.72 -43.53
N PRO A 96 -1.18 -30.98 -44.71
CA PRO A 96 -1.69 -31.94 -45.69
C PRO A 96 -1.45 -33.39 -45.24
N LEU A 97 -2.05 -33.77 -44.11
CA LEU A 97 -1.98 -35.11 -43.52
C LEU A 97 -3.29 -35.88 -43.75
N HIS A 98 -3.21 -37.21 -43.68
CA HIS A 98 -4.41 -38.04 -43.69
C HIS A 98 -5.33 -37.67 -42.50
N PRO A 99 -6.66 -37.58 -42.69
CA PRO A 99 -7.59 -37.10 -41.66
C PRO A 99 -7.48 -37.82 -40.31
N THR A 100 -7.26 -39.13 -40.30
CA THR A 100 -7.11 -39.90 -39.04
C THR A 100 -5.83 -39.53 -38.29
N ALA A 101 -4.71 -39.35 -38.99
CA ALA A 101 -3.44 -38.95 -38.38
C ALA A 101 -3.51 -37.53 -37.82
N LEU A 102 -4.17 -36.62 -38.54
CA LEU A 102 -4.42 -35.26 -38.09
C LEU A 102 -5.28 -35.23 -36.81
N HIS A 103 -6.38 -35.98 -36.79
CA HIS A 103 -7.26 -36.05 -35.61
C HIS A 103 -6.53 -36.63 -34.39
N GLN A 104 -5.71 -37.67 -34.57
CA GLN A 104 -4.90 -38.24 -33.47
C GLN A 104 -3.89 -37.24 -32.92
N LEU A 105 -3.17 -36.53 -33.80
CA LEU A 105 -2.23 -35.49 -33.39
C LEU A 105 -2.93 -34.36 -32.62
N GLN A 106 -4.08 -33.90 -33.13
CA GLN A 106 -4.86 -32.86 -32.48
C GLN A 106 -5.35 -33.30 -31.08
N ALA A 107 -5.79 -34.55 -30.94
CA ALA A 107 -6.18 -35.10 -29.65
C ALA A 107 -5.01 -35.13 -28.65
N GLN A 108 -3.82 -35.56 -29.09
CA GLN A 108 -2.61 -35.58 -28.26
C GLN A 108 -2.17 -34.17 -27.84
N ILE A 109 -2.23 -33.20 -28.76
CA ILE A 109 -1.93 -31.79 -28.46
C ILE A 109 -2.92 -31.25 -27.43
N ALA A 110 -4.22 -31.50 -27.62
CA ALA A 110 -5.27 -31.03 -26.72
C ALA A 110 -5.12 -31.61 -25.30
N GLU A 111 -4.80 -32.91 -25.20
CA GLU A 111 -4.54 -33.57 -23.93
C GLU A 111 -3.30 -32.99 -23.24
N ALA A 112 -2.20 -32.78 -23.97
CA ALA A 112 -0.98 -32.19 -23.42
C ALA A 112 -1.19 -30.76 -22.90
N HIS A 113 -1.99 -29.96 -23.62
CA HIS A 113 -2.37 -28.61 -23.18
C HIS A 113 -3.23 -28.66 -21.91
N ALA A 114 -4.19 -29.57 -21.82
CA ALA A 114 -5.02 -29.73 -20.63
C ALA A 114 -4.17 -30.13 -19.41
N GLU A 115 -3.20 -31.03 -19.59
CA GLU A 115 -2.30 -31.45 -18.53
C GLU A 115 -1.35 -30.32 -18.07
N LEU A 116 -0.76 -29.58 -19.02
CA LEU A 116 0.02 -28.39 -18.68
C LEU A 116 -0.82 -27.39 -17.89
N LYS A 117 -2.05 -27.12 -18.31
CA LYS A 117 -2.94 -26.18 -17.63
C LYS A 117 -3.22 -26.60 -16.19
N ARG A 118 -3.59 -27.86 -15.95
CA ARG A 118 -3.79 -28.41 -14.60
C ARG A 118 -2.55 -28.24 -13.73
N GLY A 119 -1.38 -28.54 -14.29
CA GLY A 119 -0.11 -28.39 -13.59
C GLY A 119 0.20 -26.94 -13.23
N VAL A 120 0.05 -26.02 -14.18
CA VAL A 120 0.27 -24.58 -13.97
C VAL A 120 -0.71 -24.03 -12.92
N ASP A 121 -1.96 -24.48 -12.93
CA ASP A 121 -2.96 -24.08 -11.93
C ASP A 121 -2.57 -24.57 -10.52
N ALA A 122 -2.03 -25.79 -10.42
CA ALA A 122 -1.52 -26.31 -9.15
C ALA A 122 -0.30 -25.52 -8.65
N ASP A 123 0.64 -25.16 -9.54
CA ASP A 123 1.81 -24.35 -9.21
C ASP A 123 1.41 -22.93 -8.77
N TRP A 124 0.40 -22.35 -9.40
CA TRP A 124 -0.17 -21.06 -8.98
C TRP A 124 -0.80 -21.14 -7.60
N ARG A 125 -1.64 -22.16 -7.35
CA ARG A 125 -2.26 -22.39 -6.04
C ARG A 125 -1.19 -22.56 -4.96
N ALA A 126 -0.17 -23.38 -5.21
CA ALA A 126 0.93 -23.60 -4.28
C ALA A 126 1.68 -22.30 -3.96
N SER A 127 1.83 -21.41 -4.95
CA SER A 127 2.46 -20.11 -4.75
C SER A 127 1.59 -19.22 -3.85
N VAL A 128 0.32 -19.01 -4.21
CA VAL A 128 -0.63 -18.15 -3.49
C VAL A 128 -0.86 -18.59 -2.04
N LEU A 129 -0.83 -19.89 -1.75
CA LEU A 129 -0.99 -20.39 -0.38
C LEU A 129 0.14 -19.94 0.58
N ARG A 130 1.25 -19.40 0.06
CA ARG A 130 2.34 -18.82 0.86
C ARG A 130 2.11 -17.37 1.27
N TYR A 131 0.96 -16.76 0.95
CA TYR A 131 0.71 -15.37 1.35
C TYR A 131 0.89 -15.10 2.85
N PRO A 132 0.39 -15.91 3.80
CA PRO A 132 0.50 -15.60 5.22
C PRO A 132 1.96 -15.40 5.68
N GLU A 133 2.82 -16.38 5.44
CA GLU A 133 4.25 -16.33 5.80
C GLU A 133 5.02 -15.21 5.09
N ILE A 134 4.69 -14.91 3.83
CA ILE A 134 5.33 -13.84 3.06
C ILE A 134 4.91 -12.47 3.60
N LEU A 135 3.62 -12.30 3.91
CA LEU A 135 3.10 -11.08 4.49
C LEU A 135 3.70 -10.86 5.88
N ASP A 136 3.75 -11.89 6.72
CA ASP A 136 4.35 -11.83 8.04
C ASP A 136 5.84 -11.43 7.96
N TYR A 137 6.58 -11.99 7.01
CA TYR A 137 7.97 -11.60 6.77
C TYR A 137 8.09 -10.12 6.40
N PHE A 138 7.34 -9.64 5.40
CA PHE A 138 7.45 -8.25 4.95
C PHE A 138 6.93 -7.24 5.98
N TYR A 139 5.86 -7.55 6.72
CA TYR A 139 5.45 -6.72 7.85
C TYR A 139 6.48 -6.75 8.98
N GLY A 140 7.15 -7.88 9.22
CA GLY A 140 8.23 -7.99 10.19
C GLY A 140 9.49 -7.18 9.86
N LEU A 141 9.66 -6.75 8.60
CA LEU A 141 10.74 -5.83 8.21
C LEU A 141 10.44 -4.36 8.53
N VAL A 142 9.18 -4.03 8.84
CA VAL A 142 8.77 -2.67 9.17
C VAL A 142 9.16 -2.38 10.61
N ASP A 143 10.08 -1.45 10.80
CA ASP A 143 10.54 -1.03 12.13
C ASP A 143 9.85 0.27 12.56
N LEU A 144 9.27 0.25 13.77
CA LEU A 144 8.63 1.40 14.40
C LEU A 144 9.34 1.71 15.70
N HIS A 145 10.05 2.83 15.72
CA HIS A 145 10.81 3.26 16.89
C HIS A 145 10.04 4.32 17.69
N LEU A 146 9.81 4.05 18.97
CA LEU A 146 9.25 5.02 19.92
C LEU A 146 10.38 5.79 20.62
N PRO A 147 10.26 7.11 20.78
CA PRO A 147 11.25 7.87 21.52
C PRO A 147 11.31 7.42 22.99
N SER A 148 12.48 7.55 23.61
CA SER A 148 12.66 7.26 25.03
C SER A 148 11.97 8.33 25.89
N GLU A 149 11.50 7.95 27.09
CA GLU A 149 11.01 8.89 28.11
C GLU A 149 12.01 10.01 28.47
N ARG A 150 13.30 9.75 28.28
CA ARG A 150 14.38 10.71 28.55
C ARG A 150 14.68 11.63 27.36
N ASP A 151 14.04 11.41 26.21
CA ASP A 151 14.20 12.27 25.05
C ASP A 151 13.71 13.69 25.39
N PRO A 152 14.52 14.74 25.18
CA PRO A 152 14.10 16.12 25.45
C PRO A 152 12.78 16.51 24.77
N ALA A 153 12.48 15.94 23.59
CA ALA A 153 11.22 16.20 22.89
C ALA A 153 10.00 15.62 23.61
N VAL A 154 10.18 14.52 24.36
CA VAL A 154 9.14 13.90 25.21
C VAL A 154 9.06 14.62 26.55
N ALA A 155 10.21 14.88 27.19
CA ALA A 155 10.27 15.49 28.52
C ALA A 155 9.86 16.97 28.53
N ARG A 156 10.08 17.70 27.43
CA ARG A 156 9.78 19.13 27.30
C ARG A 156 9.18 19.42 25.93
N PRO A 157 7.93 19.00 25.69
CA PRO A 157 7.31 19.21 24.41
C PRO A 157 7.12 20.71 24.14
N PRO A 158 7.12 21.16 22.87
CA PRO A 158 7.03 22.58 22.52
C PRO A 158 5.80 23.29 23.11
N PHE A 159 4.68 22.58 23.24
CA PHE A 159 3.46 23.11 23.85
C PHE A 159 3.55 23.29 25.37
N ALA A 160 4.45 22.60 26.06
CA ALA A 160 4.70 22.81 27.49
C ALA A 160 5.61 24.04 27.74
N GLN A 161 6.53 24.34 26.81
CA GLN A 161 7.45 25.49 26.93
C GLN A 161 6.81 26.84 26.61
N ALA A 162 5.77 26.87 25.75
CA ALA A 162 5.04 28.10 25.44
C ALA A 162 4.10 28.56 26.58
N GLY A 163 4.05 27.82 27.70
CA GLY A 163 2.94 27.86 28.64
C GLY A 163 1.71 27.20 28.01
N TYR A 164 0.85 26.57 28.82
CA TYR A 164 -0.48 26.11 28.40
C TYR A 164 -1.42 27.31 28.11
N ALA A 165 -0.93 28.34 27.42
CA ALA A 165 -1.78 29.33 26.79
C ALA A 165 -2.45 28.62 25.61
N ASP A 166 -3.78 28.70 25.56
CA ASP A 166 -4.67 28.12 24.55
C ASP A 166 -4.40 28.69 23.13
N GLN A 167 -3.22 28.39 22.60
CA GLN A 167 -2.89 28.53 21.20
C GLN A 167 -2.77 27.10 20.69
N GLY A 168 -3.89 26.57 20.19
CA GLY A 168 -3.98 25.21 19.68
C GLY A 168 -2.74 24.81 18.88
N PHE A 169 -2.30 23.57 19.07
CA PHE A 169 -1.20 22.98 18.30
C PHE A 169 -1.65 22.81 16.83
N GLU A 170 -1.66 23.90 16.07
CA GLU A 170 -1.78 23.86 14.62
C GLU A 170 -0.48 23.28 14.07
N GLY A 171 -0.58 22.04 13.59
CA GLY A 171 0.51 21.25 13.07
C GLY A 171 1.43 22.06 12.16
N GLY A 172 2.73 21.92 12.41
CA GLY A 172 3.79 22.64 11.72
C GLY A 172 3.64 22.68 10.20
N ARG A 173 3.17 23.81 9.68
CA ARG A 173 3.56 24.37 8.39
C ARG A 173 4.19 25.73 8.63
N ARG A 174 5.48 25.73 8.98
CA ARG A 174 6.34 26.90 8.75
C ARG A 174 6.72 26.88 7.27
N ASP A 175 5.90 27.50 6.45
CA ASP A 175 6.28 27.81 5.08
C ASP A 175 7.43 28.83 5.10
N LYS A 176 8.48 28.53 4.35
CA LYS A 176 9.68 29.35 4.25
C LYS A 176 9.38 30.54 3.35
N GLY A 177 9.40 31.75 3.90
CA GLY A 177 9.15 32.97 3.10
C GLY A 177 9.89 34.20 3.61
N ALA A 178 11.22 34.13 3.74
CA ALA A 178 12.05 35.33 3.90
C ALA A 178 12.55 35.79 2.52
N LYS A 179 12.12 36.97 2.05
CA LYS A 179 13.00 38.13 1.74
C LYS A 179 12.27 39.32 1.09
N LYS A 180 12.59 40.49 1.66
CA LYS A 180 12.44 41.87 1.16
C LYS A 180 13.26 42.14 -0.11
N GLY A 181 12.78 43.07 -0.95
CA GLY A 181 13.57 43.88 -1.89
C GLY A 181 12.75 44.30 -3.13
N ARG A 182 12.06 45.45 -3.14
CA ARG A 182 12.47 46.83 -3.54
C ARG A 182 12.30 47.12 -5.05
N ALA A 183 11.64 48.25 -5.31
CA ALA A 183 11.67 49.15 -6.49
C ALA A 183 10.56 49.04 -7.57
N ARG A 184 9.85 50.17 -7.71
CA ARG A 184 9.03 50.63 -8.87
C ARG A 184 9.99 51.18 -9.96
N PRO A 185 9.64 51.16 -11.24
CA PRO A 185 9.09 52.37 -11.88
C PRO A 185 7.87 52.12 -12.81
N GLU A 186 7.09 53.19 -12.97
CA GLU A 186 6.08 53.51 -14.01
C GLU A 186 6.62 53.33 -15.46
N ALA A 187 5.89 53.18 -16.58
CA ALA A 187 4.50 53.50 -16.93
C ALA A 187 4.06 52.85 -18.28
N LEU A 188 2.73 52.90 -18.54
CA LEU A 188 2.00 53.10 -19.82
C LEU A 188 1.64 51.93 -20.80
N SER A 189 0.32 51.88 -21.06
CA SER A 189 -0.41 51.59 -22.32
C SER A 189 -1.13 50.23 -22.49
N ALA A 190 -2.46 50.30 -22.69
CA ALA A 190 -3.44 49.23 -23.01
C ALA A 190 -3.56 48.99 -24.55
N PRO A 191 -4.53 48.22 -25.12
CA PRO A 191 -5.38 47.08 -24.69
C PRO A 191 -5.31 45.82 -25.65
N MET A 192 -6.10 44.78 -25.33
CA MET A 192 -6.38 43.45 -25.97
C MET A 192 -6.60 43.39 -27.52
N PRO A 193 -6.44 42.22 -28.21
CA PRO A 193 -7.46 41.13 -28.32
C PRO A 193 -6.92 39.67 -28.45
N PRO A 194 -7.79 38.62 -28.50
CA PRO A 194 -7.41 37.21 -28.42
C PRO A 194 -7.26 36.52 -29.79
N ALA A 195 -6.48 35.42 -29.85
CA ALA A 195 -6.43 34.47 -30.98
C ALA A 195 -6.05 33.09 -30.41
N GLU A 196 -6.95 32.09 -30.41
CA GLU A 196 -7.17 31.10 -31.48
C GLU A 196 -6.06 30.02 -31.53
N TRP A 197 -6.45 28.79 -31.21
CA TRP A 197 -5.66 27.56 -31.35
C TRP A 197 -5.84 26.97 -32.76
N PRO A 198 -4.81 26.31 -33.30
CA PRO A 198 -5.02 25.23 -34.26
C PRO A 198 -4.37 23.90 -33.84
N ASP A 199 -5.16 22.84 -34.04
CA ASP A 199 -4.91 21.38 -34.26
C ASP A 199 -3.85 20.62 -33.46
#